data_AF-A0A812QWH1-F1
#
_entry.id   AF-A0A812QWH1-F1
#
_cell.length_a   1.000
_cell.length_b   1.000
_cell.length_c   1.000
_cell.angle_alpha   90.00
_cell.angle_beta   90.00
_cell.angle_gamma   90.00
#
_symmetry.space_group_name_H-M   'P 1'
#
loop_
_entity.id
_entity.type
_entity.pdbx_description
1 polymer ?
#
loop_
_entity_poly.entity_id
_entity_poly.type
_entity_poly.pdbx_seq_one_letter_code
_entity_poly.pdbx_strand_id
1 'polypeptide(L)'
;MKQKDQENQPTPVLNEYLTGELQSCVEDALRSCWEDSGDAKALWVNAEMARGIQLLDDQKADEAVQAFTRVTELVPNFAEGWHKRSIAYYAKQEFKKAIEDCKKALELNPRHYWCLTGMGSCHYELDQKQAARECWQAALEIFPDMPGARAKIDEAELKDIMDEHLRPVIDRFVDGFQHESPEPAMALSGASHWDVHRIKMDRENFPDVWAYFFRVSVRRPSQGEGEVRSRARFYVLRGQDGKVFPFTRPTIGESSFSLNAGDEYKFCWCLLTGRELQRAAAGMLLEGSADGQPEFHSEELPVLFPMGAPEIDPSEAATLGDGYTFTGHLDLRAVAGF
;
A
#
# COMPACT_ATOMS: atom_id res chain seq x y z
N MET A 1 -4.20 54.23 12.87
CA MET A 1 -3.07 53.82 13.73
C MET A 1 -3.66 52.90 14.80
N LYS A 2 -3.77 51.62 14.45
CA LYS A 2 -3.01 50.48 14.99
C LYS A 2 -3.61 49.86 16.27
N GLN A 3 -4.10 48.62 16.08
CA GLN A 3 -3.98 47.44 16.94
C GLN A 3 -4.69 47.44 18.32
N LYS A 4 -5.75 46.62 18.45
CA LYS A 4 -5.65 45.26 19.01
C LYS A 4 -7.01 44.55 18.93
N ASP A 5 -7.34 44.04 17.74
CA ASP A 5 -8.22 42.87 17.60
C ASP A 5 -7.29 41.65 17.53
N GLN A 6 -7.04 41.03 18.68
CA GLN A 6 -6.27 39.79 18.80
C GLN A 6 -6.84 38.98 19.97
N GLU A 7 -8.07 38.51 19.83
CA GLU A 7 -8.65 37.56 20.79
C GLU A 7 -9.86 36.84 20.19
N ASN A 8 -9.68 36.20 19.02
CA ASN A 8 -10.54 35.07 18.59
C ASN A 8 -10.04 34.40 17.31
N GLN A 9 -8.78 33.95 17.28
CA GLN A 9 -8.40 32.89 16.36
C GLN A 9 -8.31 31.60 17.17
N PRO A 10 -9.06 30.54 16.81
CA PRO A 10 -8.84 29.23 17.43
C PRO A 10 -7.39 28.83 17.14
N THR A 11 -6.61 28.67 18.20
CA THR A 11 -5.22 28.27 18.13
C THR A 11 -5.12 26.92 17.42
N PRO A 12 -4.42 26.81 16.27
CA PRO A 12 -4.35 25.56 15.49
C PRO A 12 -3.77 24.38 16.28
N VAL A 13 -3.03 24.67 17.35
CA VAL A 13 -2.32 23.71 18.20
C VAL A 13 -3.27 22.89 19.10
N LEU A 14 -4.46 23.41 19.45
CA LEU A 14 -5.42 22.66 20.28
C LEU A 14 -6.16 21.58 19.47
N ASN A 15 -6.44 21.81 18.19
CA ASN A 15 -7.14 20.83 17.35
C ASN A 15 -6.25 19.64 16.95
N GLU A 16 -4.93 19.79 16.85
CA GLU A 16 -4.01 18.67 16.56
C GLU A 16 -3.64 17.84 17.80
N TYR A 17 -3.68 18.44 19.00
CA TYR A 17 -3.44 17.71 20.26
C TYR A 17 -4.71 17.06 20.83
N LEU A 18 -5.90 17.58 20.53
CA LEU A 18 -7.20 17.04 20.97
C LEU A 18 -7.71 15.90 20.09
N THR A 19 -7.02 15.49 19.02
CA THR A 19 -7.49 14.40 18.16
C THR A 19 -7.03 13.05 18.68
N GLY A 20 -5.73 12.82 18.92
CA GLY A 20 -5.22 11.49 19.27
C GLY A 20 -5.72 10.91 20.61
N GLU A 21 -5.55 11.64 21.72
CA GLU A 21 -5.96 11.15 23.05
C GLU A 21 -7.49 11.06 23.19
N LEU A 22 -8.20 12.04 22.65
CA LEU A 22 -9.66 12.12 22.70
C LEU A 22 -10.30 11.09 21.77
N GLN A 23 -9.68 10.79 20.62
CA GLN A 23 -10.05 9.68 19.73
C GLN A 23 -9.84 8.34 20.42
N SER A 24 -8.68 8.11 21.05
CA SER A 24 -8.44 6.90 21.85
C SER A 24 -9.51 6.74 22.93
N CYS A 25 -9.88 7.82 23.63
CA CYS A 25 -10.93 7.75 24.65
C CYS A 25 -12.32 7.45 24.05
N VAL A 26 -12.65 7.99 22.87
CA VAL A 26 -13.92 7.71 22.18
C VAL A 26 -13.96 6.27 21.67
N GLU A 27 -12.86 5.77 21.11
CA GLU A 27 -12.71 4.36 20.70
C GLU A 27 -12.83 3.43 21.90
N ASP A 28 -12.20 3.76 23.03
CA ASP A 28 -12.30 2.99 24.28
C ASP A 28 -13.73 2.97 24.83
N ALA A 29 -14.42 4.11 24.80
CA ALA A 29 -15.81 4.21 25.23
C ALA A 29 -16.75 3.42 24.30
N LEU A 30 -16.57 3.52 22.98
CA LEU A 30 -17.34 2.76 21.99
C LEU A 30 -17.11 1.25 22.14
N ARG A 31 -15.85 0.84 22.31
CA ARG A 31 -15.46 -0.54 22.59
C ARG A 31 -16.11 -1.04 23.87
N SER A 32 -16.06 -0.27 24.95
CA SER A 32 -16.71 -0.64 26.21
C SER A 32 -18.23 -0.79 26.05
N CYS A 33 -18.88 0.02 25.21
CA CYS A 33 -20.30 -0.12 24.90
C CYS A 33 -20.61 -1.35 24.04
N TRP A 34 -19.70 -1.76 23.16
CA TRP A 34 -19.88 -2.93 22.29
C TRP A 34 -19.50 -4.24 22.97
N GLU A 35 -18.60 -4.22 23.94
CA GLU A 35 -18.21 -5.38 24.73
C GLU A 35 -19.19 -5.69 25.87
N ASP A 36 -20.06 -4.76 26.23
CA ASP A 36 -21.11 -4.99 27.22
C ASP A 36 -22.28 -5.80 26.62
N SER A 37 -22.35 -7.08 27.00
CA SER A 37 -23.45 -7.95 26.61
C SER A 37 -24.80 -7.59 27.24
N GLY A 38 -24.82 -6.75 28.30
CA GLY A 38 -26.04 -6.34 29.00
C GLY A 38 -26.81 -7.48 29.69
N ASP A 39 -26.20 -8.68 29.81
CA ASP A 39 -26.84 -9.90 30.28
C ASP A 39 -26.44 -10.25 31.73
N ALA A 40 -27.35 -10.83 32.51
CA ALA A 40 -27.05 -11.39 33.82
C ALA A 40 -25.95 -12.49 33.79
N LYS A 41 -25.68 -13.08 32.62
CA LYS A 41 -24.58 -14.02 32.36
C LYS A 41 -23.28 -13.37 31.90
N ALA A 42 -23.16 -12.04 31.98
CA ALA A 42 -22.01 -11.26 31.51
C ALA A 42 -20.65 -11.84 31.97
N LEU A 43 -20.53 -12.36 33.19
CA LEU A 43 -19.27 -12.94 33.66
C LEU A 43 -18.80 -14.14 32.82
N TRP A 44 -19.70 -15.04 32.44
CA TRP A 44 -19.34 -16.19 31.60
C TRP A 44 -19.11 -15.75 30.15
N VAL A 45 -19.93 -14.82 29.63
CA VAL A 45 -19.76 -14.28 28.28
C VAL A 45 -18.40 -13.61 28.15
N ASN A 46 -18.04 -12.76 29.12
CA ASN A 46 -16.74 -12.09 29.16
C ASN A 46 -15.60 -13.10 29.25
N ALA A 47 -15.76 -14.19 30.01
CA ALA A 47 -14.76 -15.25 30.10
C ALA A 47 -14.55 -16.00 28.77
N GLU A 48 -15.63 -16.40 28.08
CA GLU A 48 -15.51 -17.05 26.77
C GLU A 48 -15.04 -16.09 25.67
N MET A 49 -15.40 -14.80 25.74
CA MET A 49 -14.88 -13.76 24.84
C MET A 49 -13.37 -13.59 25.04
N ALA A 50 -12.91 -13.43 26.28
CA ALA A 50 -11.49 -13.33 26.59
C ALA A 50 -10.71 -14.58 26.19
N ARG A 51 -11.29 -15.77 26.43
CA ARG A 51 -10.73 -17.05 25.98
C ARG A 51 -10.60 -17.09 24.46
N GLY A 52 -11.64 -16.72 23.72
CA GLY A 52 -11.64 -16.71 22.25
C GLY A 52 -10.58 -15.77 21.69
N ILE A 53 -10.41 -14.58 22.29
CA ILE A 53 -9.37 -13.61 21.90
C ILE A 53 -7.98 -14.20 22.14
N GLN A 54 -7.71 -14.76 23.33
CA GLN A 54 -6.42 -15.39 23.62
C GLN A 54 -6.13 -16.55 22.66
N LEU A 55 -7.14 -17.33 22.28
CA LEU A 55 -6.98 -18.41 21.31
C LEU A 55 -6.62 -17.90 19.92
N LEU A 56 -7.12 -16.72 19.50
CA LEU A 56 -6.69 -16.09 18.26
C LEU A 56 -5.24 -15.60 18.32
N ASP A 57 -4.83 -15.01 19.44
CA ASP A 57 -3.43 -14.60 19.66
C ASP A 57 -2.48 -15.80 19.63
N ASP A 58 -2.93 -16.94 20.16
CA ASP A 58 -2.23 -18.23 20.11
C ASP A 58 -2.32 -18.94 18.74
N GLN A 59 -2.95 -18.32 17.73
CA GLN A 59 -3.20 -18.86 16.38
C GLN A 59 -4.06 -20.14 16.35
N LYS A 60 -4.85 -20.40 17.40
CA LYS A 60 -5.77 -21.53 17.54
C LYS A 60 -7.18 -21.17 17.07
N ALA A 61 -7.30 -20.84 15.79
CA ALA A 61 -8.53 -20.30 15.23
C ALA A 61 -9.75 -21.25 15.35
N ASP A 62 -9.56 -22.57 15.24
CA ASP A 62 -10.64 -23.55 15.44
C ASP A 62 -11.24 -23.52 16.85
N GLU A 63 -10.39 -23.44 17.87
CA GLU A 63 -10.83 -23.34 19.26
C GLU A 63 -11.49 -21.98 19.55
N ALA A 64 -10.98 -20.91 18.93
CA ALA A 64 -11.59 -19.59 19.03
C ALA A 64 -13.01 -19.56 18.43
N VAL A 65 -13.23 -20.17 17.26
CA VAL A 65 -14.56 -20.34 16.67
C VAL A 65 -15.50 -21.06 17.64
N GLN A 66 -15.03 -22.10 18.34
CA GLN A 66 -15.85 -22.81 19.32
C GLN A 66 -16.21 -21.92 20.52
N ALA A 67 -15.25 -21.18 21.08
CA ALA A 67 -15.49 -20.26 22.20
C ALA A 67 -16.54 -19.19 21.83
N PHE A 68 -16.35 -18.53 20.68
CA PHE A 68 -17.32 -17.51 20.22
C PHE A 68 -18.66 -18.11 19.80
N THR A 69 -18.70 -19.35 19.30
CA THR A 69 -19.97 -20.02 19.00
C THR A 69 -20.80 -20.18 20.25
N ARG A 70 -20.21 -20.61 21.36
CA ARG A 70 -20.91 -20.70 22.65
C ARG A 70 -21.44 -19.33 23.11
N VAL A 71 -20.70 -18.25 22.86
CA VAL A 71 -21.18 -16.88 23.11
C VAL A 71 -22.41 -16.55 22.26
N THR A 72 -22.35 -16.79 20.94
CA THR A 72 -23.47 -16.49 20.03
C THR A 72 -24.72 -17.35 20.28
N GLU A 73 -24.54 -18.58 20.79
CA GLU A 73 -25.67 -19.45 21.17
C GLU A 73 -26.32 -18.98 22.47
N LEU A 74 -25.52 -18.54 23.44
CA LEU A 74 -26.01 -18.10 24.74
C LEU A 74 -26.64 -16.72 24.69
N VAL A 75 -26.02 -15.79 23.96
CA VAL A 75 -26.46 -14.40 23.81
C VAL A 75 -26.52 -14.03 22.32
N PRO A 76 -27.54 -14.51 21.59
CA PRO A 76 -27.64 -14.32 20.14
C PRO A 76 -27.83 -12.87 19.70
N ASN A 77 -28.19 -11.97 20.62
CA ASN A 77 -28.35 -10.54 20.34
C ASN A 77 -27.09 -9.72 20.65
N PHE A 78 -25.97 -10.37 21.00
CA PHE A 78 -24.72 -9.69 21.28
C PHE A 78 -23.88 -9.55 20.00
N ALA A 79 -23.92 -8.37 19.38
CA ALA A 79 -23.27 -8.09 18.11
C ALA A 79 -21.76 -8.42 18.11
N GLU A 80 -21.04 -8.06 19.18
CA GLU A 80 -19.59 -8.28 19.29
C GLU A 80 -19.24 -9.77 19.35
N GLY A 81 -20.12 -10.64 19.88
CA GLY A 81 -19.91 -12.09 19.84
C GLY A 81 -19.89 -12.64 18.42
N TRP A 82 -20.79 -12.16 17.55
CA TRP A 82 -20.80 -12.50 16.13
C TRP A 82 -19.58 -11.93 15.40
N HIS A 83 -19.24 -10.67 15.69
CA HIS A 83 -18.03 -10.02 15.15
C HIS A 83 -16.74 -10.79 15.49
N LYS A 84 -16.53 -11.16 16.76
CA LYS A 84 -15.33 -11.90 17.13
C LYS A 84 -15.27 -13.29 16.47
N ARG A 85 -16.42 -13.95 16.29
CA ARG A 85 -16.46 -15.22 15.54
C ARG A 85 -16.14 -15.03 14.07
N SER A 86 -16.55 -13.91 13.46
CA SER A 86 -16.19 -13.61 12.07
C SER A 86 -14.67 -13.44 11.90
N ILE A 87 -14.00 -12.81 12.85
CA ILE A 87 -12.52 -12.72 12.88
C ILE A 87 -11.90 -14.12 12.94
N ALA A 88 -12.44 -15.01 13.79
CA ALA A 88 -11.94 -16.38 13.87
C ALA A 88 -12.16 -17.18 12.57
N TYR A 89 -13.29 -17.00 11.90
CA TYR A 89 -13.51 -17.58 10.57
C TYR A 89 -12.58 -16.98 9.50
N TYR A 90 -12.29 -15.68 9.56
CA TYR A 90 -11.33 -15.04 8.67
C TYR A 90 -9.92 -15.64 8.83
N ALA A 91 -9.46 -15.84 10.07
CA ALA A 91 -8.16 -16.47 10.35
C ALA A 91 -8.07 -17.90 9.78
N LYS A 92 -9.21 -18.58 9.63
CA LYS A 92 -9.32 -19.89 8.97
C LYS A 92 -9.49 -19.83 7.44
N GLN A 93 -9.49 -18.64 6.86
CA GLN A 93 -9.83 -18.40 5.45
C GLN A 93 -11.25 -18.86 5.06
N GLU A 94 -12.16 -18.98 6.05
CA GLU A 94 -13.57 -19.31 5.84
C GLU A 94 -14.40 -18.03 5.59
N PHE A 95 -13.99 -17.24 4.60
CA PHE A 95 -14.47 -15.86 4.38
C PHE A 95 -15.99 -15.72 4.23
N LYS A 96 -16.67 -16.71 3.62
CA LYS A 96 -18.13 -16.68 3.47
C LYS A 96 -18.85 -16.74 4.82
N LYS A 97 -18.38 -17.58 5.74
CA LYS A 97 -18.95 -17.67 7.09
C LYS A 97 -18.65 -16.42 7.91
N ALA A 98 -17.45 -15.86 7.75
CA ALA A 98 -17.11 -14.59 8.35
C ALA A 98 -18.06 -13.45 7.88
N ILE A 99 -18.37 -13.39 6.58
CA ILE A 99 -19.35 -12.43 6.04
C ILE A 99 -20.75 -12.65 6.63
N GLU A 100 -21.21 -13.89 6.78
CA GLU A 100 -22.50 -14.19 7.42
C GLU A 100 -22.55 -13.70 8.87
N ASP A 101 -21.50 -13.94 9.65
CA ASP A 101 -21.39 -13.45 11.03
C ASP A 101 -21.29 -11.92 11.11
N CYS A 102 -20.54 -11.28 10.21
CA CYS A 102 -20.50 -9.82 10.11
C CYS A 102 -21.87 -9.23 9.78
N LYS A 103 -22.62 -9.83 8.83
CA LYS A 103 -24.00 -9.42 8.53
C LYS A 103 -24.88 -9.55 9.76
N LYS A 104 -24.74 -10.63 10.53
CA LYS A 104 -25.51 -10.81 11.75
C LYS A 104 -25.19 -9.76 12.81
N ALA A 105 -23.92 -9.43 13.00
CA ALA A 105 -23.49 -8.35 13.88
C ALA A 105 -24.04 -6.98 13.43
N LEU A 106 -24.06 -6.72 12.11
CA LEU A 106 -24.58 -5.48 11.53
C LEU A 106 -26.12 -5.38 11.58
N GLU A 107 -26.84 -6.50 11.53
CA GLU A 107 -28.29 -6.52 11.82
C GLU A 107 -28.58 -6.05 13.25
N LEU A 108 -27.75 -6.47 14.21
CA LEU A 108 -27.88 -6.13 15.63
C LEU A 108 -27.36 -4.73 15.95
N ASN A 109 -26.30 -4.31 15.27
CA ASN A 109 -25.69 -2.99 15.40
C ASN A 109 -25.26 -2.47 14.01
N PRO A 110 -26.14 -1.71 13.32
CA PRO A 110 -25.85 -1.19 11.97
C PRO A 110 -24.67 -0.21 11.90
N ARG A 111 -24.23 0.35 13.04
CA ARG A 111 -23.11 1.29 13.11
C ARG A 111 -21.80 0.62 13.55
N HIS A 112 -21.73 -0.71 13.52
CA HIS A 112 -20.54 -1.46 13.92
C HIS A 112 -19.44 -1.39 12.84
N TYR A 113 -18.66 -0.31 12.86
CA TYR A 113 -17.67 -0.06 11.81
C TYR A 113 -16.56 -1.13 11.73
N TRP A 114 -16.16 -1.78 12.84
CA TRP A 114 -15.23 -2.92 12.81
C TRP A 114 -15.79 -4.13 12.03
N CYS A 115 -17.10 -4.39 12.12
CA CYS A 115 -17.72 -5.45 11.32
C CYS A 115 -17.72 -5.11 9.83
N LEU A 116 -17.99 -3.84 9.48
CA LEU A 116 -17.93 -3.38 8.09
C LEU A 116 -16.50 -3.53 7.54
N THR A 117 -15.46 -3.19 8.30
CA THR A 117 -14.08 -3.37 7.82
C THR A 117 -13.63 -4.82 7.73
N GLY A 118 -14.05 -5.66 8.68
CA GLY A 118 -13.87 -7.12 8.62
C GLY A 118 -14.58 -7.73 7.41
N MET A 119 -15.83 -7.34 7.16
CA MET A 119 -16.62 -7.78 6.00
C MET A 119 -15.98 -7.32 4.68
N GLY A 120 -15.50 -6.09 4.61
CA GLY A 120 -14.76 -5.58 3.45
C GLY A 120 -13.49 -6.39 3.19
N SER A 121 -12.74 -6.75 4.23
CA SER A 121 -11.55 -7.61 4.10
C SER A 121 -11.92 -9.01 3.60
N CYS A 122 -13.03 -9.60 4.08
CA CYS A 122 -13.51 -10.89 3.59
C CYS A 122 -13.90 -10.82 2.10
N HIS A 123 -14.60 -9.76 1.68
CA HIS A 123 -14.95 -9.55 0.27
C HIS A 123 -13.71 -9.39 -0.61
N TYR A 124 -12.68 -8.69 -0.12
CA TYR A 124 -11.43 -8.53 -0.83
C TYR A 124 -10.70 -9.87 -1.07
N GLU A 125 -10.61 -10.72 -0.05
CA GLU A 125 -10.03 -12.07 -0.19
C GLU A 125 -10.82 -13.00 -1.13
N LEU A 126 -12.11 -12.72 -1.31
CA LEU A 126 -12.97 -13.41 -2.28
C LEU A 126 -12.94 -12.80 -3.69
N ASP A 127 -12.04 -11.84 -3.94
CA ASP A 127 -11.93 -11.05 -5.19
C ASP A 127 -13.20 -10.24 -5.53
N GLN A 128 -14.03 -9.94 -4.52
CA GLN A 128 -15.25 -9.14 -4.62
C GLN A 128 -14.94 -7.68 -4.30
N LYS A 129 -14.03 -7.07 -5.08
CA LYS A 129 -13.44 -5.75 -4.80
C LYS A 129 -14.46 -4.62 -4.64
N GLN A 130 -15.49 -4.58 -5.47
CA GLN A 130 -16.53 -3.55 -5.37
C GLN A 130 -17.29 -3.63 -4.03
N ALA A 131 -17.69 -4.83 -3.63
CA ALA A 131 -18.34 -5.05 -2.34
C ALA A 131 -17.40 -4.73 -1.17
N ALA A 132 -16.11 -5.02 -1.30
CA ALA A 132 -15.10 -4.65 -0.31
C ALA A 132 -15.01 -3.13 -0.10
N ARG A 133 -14.96 -2.37 -1.21
CA ARG A 133 -14.94 -0.90 -1.19
C ARG A 133 -16.20 -0.32 -0.56
N GLU A 134 -17.37 -0.81 -0.94
CA GLU A 134 -18.64 -0.37 -0.36
C GLU A 134 -18.66 -0.56 1.17
N CYS A 135 -18.15 -1.69 1.66
CA CYS A 135 -18.04 -1.95 3.09
C CYS A 135 -17.08 -0.99 3.79
N TRP A 136 -15.88 -0.77 3.24
CA TRP A 136 -14.91 0.17 3.83
C TRP A 136 -15.40 1.61 3.78
N GLN A 137 -16.09 2.01 2.71
CA GLN A 137 -16.69 3.34 2.58
C GLN A 137 -17.79 3.54 3.63
N ALA A 138 -18.70 2.57 3.80
CA ALA A 138 -19.70 2.62 4.86
C ALA A 138 -19.06 2.69 6.27
N ALA A 139 -17.93 2.03 6.47
CA ALA A 139 -17.18 2.12 7.73
C ALA A 139 -16.62 3.53 7.96
N LEU A 140 -16.04 4.15 6.92
CA LEU A 140 -15.52 5.52 6.96
C LEU A 140 -16.62 6.58 7.12
N GLU A 141 -17.84 6.32 6.65
CA GLU A 141 -18.99 7.20 6.92
C GLU A 141 -19.37 7.24 8.40
N ILE A 142 -19.14 6.15 9.13
CA ILE A 142 -19.39 6.05 10.58
C ILE A 142 -18.20 6.58 11.38
N PHE A 143 -16.99 6.22 10.98
CA PHE A 143 -15.74 6.59 11.65
C PHE A 143 -14.68 7.01 10.61
N PRO A 144 -14.64 8.31 10.22
CA PRO A 144 -13.79 8.80 9.13
C PRO A 144 -12.29 8.64 9.34
N ASP A 145 -11.83 8.75 10.59
CA ASP A 145 -10.41 8.69 10.95
C ASP A 145 -9.92 7.26 11.24
N MET A 146 -10.65 6.26 10.73
CA MET A 146 -10.30 4.86 10.96
C MET A 146 -8.93 4.52 10.36
N PRO A 147 -7.97 4.06 11.18
CA PRO A 147 -6.68 3.63 10.68
C PRO A 147 -6.82 2.48 9.69
N GLY A 148 -6.23 2.63 8.50
CA GLY A 148 -6.13 1.55 7.52
C GLY A 148 -7.35 1.30 6.63
N ALA A 149 -8.54 1.81 6.94
CA ALA A 149 -9.72 1.65 6.06
C ALA A 149 -9.57 2.43 4.75
N ARG A 150 -9.17 3.72 4.84
CA ARG A 150 -8.82 4.52 3.66
C ARG A 150 -7.66 3.89 2.87
N ALA A 151 -6.61 3.45 3.57
CA ALA A 151 -5.47 2.81 2.94
C ALA A 151 -5.86 1.53 2.17
N LYS A 152 -6.79 0.72 2.70
CA LYS A 152 -7.33 -0.47 2.02
C LYS A 152 -8.13 -0.14 0.76
N ILE A 153 -8.92 0.95 0.78
CA ILE A 153 -9.60 1.45 -0.41
C ILE A 153 -8.57 1.90 -1.44
N ASP A 154 -7.62 2.74 -1.03
CA ASP A 154 -6.58 3.28 -1.91
C ASP A 154 -5.72 2.15 -2.51
N GLU A 155 -5.37 1.12 -1.72
CA GLU A 155 -4.65 -0.06 -2.19
C GLU A 155 -5.46 -0.86 -3.21
N ALA A 156 -6.74 -1.12 -2.93
CA ALA A 156 -7.61 -1.87 -3.83
C ALA A 156 -7.89 -1.12 -5.14
N GLU A 157 -8.02 0.21 -5.10
CA GLU A 157 -8.14 1.06 -6.29
C GLU A 157 -6.84 1.09 -7.09
N LEU A 158 -5.73 1.32 -6.41
CA LEU A 158 -4.44 1.40 -7.08
C LEU A 158 -4.06 0.08 -7.75
N LYS A 159 -4.40 -1.07 -7.16
CA LYS A 159 -4.17 -2.37 -7.77
C LYS A 159 -4.92 -2.51 -9.09
N ASP A 160 -6.19 -2.14 -9.15
CA ASP A 160 -6.99 -2.23 -10.38
C ASP A 160 -6.43 -1.31 -11.47
N ILE A 161 -6.09 -0.06 -11.11
CA ILE A 161 -5.48 0.90 -12.03
C ILE A 161 -4.13 0.37 -12.53
N MET A 162 -3.32 -0.23 -11.66
CA MET A 162 -2.04 -0.85 -12.05
C MET A 162 -2.24 -2.06 -12.97
N ASP A 163 -3.22 -2.92 -12.69
CA ASP A 163 -3.52 -4.07 -13.53
C ASP A 163 -4.05 -3.63 -14.91
N GLU A 164 -4.82 -2.56 -14.98
CA GLU A 164 -5.33 -2.01 -16.24
C GLU A 164 -4.23 -1.31 -17.06
N HIS A 165 -3.43 -0.45 -16.42
CA HIS A 165 -2.54 0.47 -17.14
C HIS A 165 -1.07 0.04 -17.16
N LEU A 166 -0.58 -0.67 -16.13
CA LEU A 166 0.82 -1.11 -16.07
C LEU A 166 1.01 -2.55 -16.52
N ARG A 167 0.04 -3.44 -16.32
CA ARG A 167 0.20 -4.86 -16.67
C ARG A 167 0.57 -5.07 -18.14
N PRO A 168 -0.09 -4.43 -19.13
CA PRO A 168 0.28 -4.61 -20.53
C PRO A 168 1.73 -4.17 -20.84
N VAL A 169 2.17 -3.09 -20.20
CA VAL A 169 3.53 -2.55 -20.35
C VAL A 169 4.57 -3.50 -19.75
N ILE A 170 4.30 -3.98 -18.54
CA ILE A 170 5.16 -4.94 -17.83
C ILE A 170 5.27 -6.23 -18.64
N ASP A 171 4.15 -6.79 -19.10
CA ASP A 171 4.12 -8.05 -19.84
C ASP A 171 4.92 -7.93 -21.15
N ARG A 172 4.86 -6.78 -21.83
CA ARG A 172 5.67 -6.51 -23.03
C ARG A 172 7.17 -6.54 -22.73
N PHE A 173 7.62 -5.89 -21.65
CA PHE A 173 9.04 -5.95 -21.25
C PHE A 173 9.45 -7.34 -20.77
N VAL A 174 8.58 -8.05 -20.05
CA VAL A 174 8.83 -9.43 -19.63
C VAL A 174 9.05 -10.32 -20.84
N ASP A 175 8.15 -10.25 -21.82
CA ASP A 175 8.26 -11.01 -23.07
C ASP A 175 9.55 -10.67 -23.84
N GLY A 176 9.86 -9.37 -24.00
CA GLY A 176 11.09 -8.91 -24.66
C GLY A 176 12.36 -9.41 -23.97
N PHE A 177 12.39 -9.40 -22.63
CA PHE A 177 13.54 -9.87 -21.84
C PHE A 177 13.68 -11.39 -21.84
N GLN A 178 12.57 -12.13 -21.92
CA GLN A 178 12.57 -13.59 -22.00
C GLN A 178 13.06 -14.10 -23.37
N HIS A 179 12.66 -13.42 -24.45
CA HIS A 179 12.94 -13.87 -25.82
C HIS A 179 14.11 -13.15 -26.50
N GLU A 180 14.80 -12.26 -25.78
CA GLU A 180 15.92 -11.44 -26.29
C GLU A 180 15.59 -10.62 -27.56
N SER A 181 14.32 -10.25 -27.72
CA SER A 181 13.85 -9.47 -28.86
C SER A 181 14.59 -8.11 -28.94
N PRO A 182 14.95 -7.64 -30.15
CA PRO A 182 15.50 -6.29 -30.31
C PRO A 182 14.44 -5.25 -29.99
N GLU A 183 14.73 -4.41 -29.00
CA GLU A 183 13.81 -3.37 -28.54
C GLU A 183 13.61 -2.31 -29.62
N PRO A 184 12.38 -1.79 -29.84
CA PRO A 184 12.17 -0.67 -30.72
C PRO A 184 13.02 0.51 -30.22
N ALA A 185 13.70 1.19 -31.13
CA ALA A 185 14.43 2.42 -30.80
C ALA A 185 13.42 3.46 -30.30
N MET A 186 13.31 3.63 -28.97
CA MET A 186 12.49 4.68 -28.40
C MET A 186 13.08 6.02 -28.82
N ALA A 187 12.28 6.84 -29.51
CA ALA A 187 12.57 8.26 -29.65
C ALA A 187 12.39 8.88 -28.26
N LEU A 188 13.50 9.04 -27.54
CA LEU A 188 13.50 9.81 -26.30
C LEU A 188 12.97 11.20 -26.61
N SER A 189 11.81 11.54 -26.04
CA SER A 189 11.21 12.88 -26.16
C SER A 189 12.08 13.96 -25.48
N GLY A 190 13.12 13.56 -24.74
CA GLY A 190 13.95 14.42 -23.90
C GLY A 190 13.25 14.84 -22.61
N ALA A 191 12.01 14.42 -22.37
CA ALA A 191 11.23 14.74 -21.18
C ALA A 191 11.67 13.95 -19.95
N SER A 192 12.31 12.80 -20.11
CA SER A 192 12.80 11.97 -19.00
C SER A 192 14.25 11.52 -19.22
N HIS A 193 15.06 11.56 -18.16
CA HIS A 193 16.44 11.10 -18.16
C HIS A 193 16.65 10.01 -17.10
N TRP A 194 17.30 8.91 -17.50
CA TRP A 194 17.64 7.81 -16.62
C TRP A 194 19.09 7.40 -16.79
N ASP A 195 19.73 7.08 -15.68
CA ASP A 195 21.03 6.46 -15.68
C ASP A 195 21.11 5.32 -14.66
N VAL A 196 22.10 4.47 -14.88
CA VAL A 196 22.47 3.42 -13.96
C VAL A 196 23.98 3.42 -13.82
N HIS A 197 24.44 3.26 -12.59
CA HIS A 197 25.83 3.02 -12.25
C HIS A 197 25.94 1.72 -11.46
N ARG A 198 27.04 1.01 -11.65
CA ARG A 198 27.37 -0.15 -10.83
C ARG A 198 28.19 0.32 -9.64
N ILE A 199 27.76 0.01 -8.42
CA ILE A 199 28.49 0.39 -7.21
C ILE A 199 29.53 -0.69 -6.92
N LYS A 200 30.77 -0.29 -6.67
CA LYS A 200 31.84 -1.21 -6.25
C LYS A 200 31.48 -1.83 -4.91
N MET A 201 31.51 -3.16 -4.88
CA MET A 201 31.26 -3.94 -3.67
C MET A 201 32.54 -4.61 -3.21
N ASP A 202 32.71 -4.69 -1.89
CA ASP A 202 33.72 -5.54 -1.27
C ASP A 202 33.33 -7.02 -1.49
N ARG A 203 33.95 -7.63 -2.51
CA ARG A 203 33.66 -9.02 -2.90
C ARG A 203 34.23 -10.05 -1.93
N GLU A 204 35.15 -9.68 -1.03
CA GLU A 204 35.63 -10.61 -0.01
C GLU A 204 34.57 -10.83 1.07
N ASN A 205 33.93 -9.74 1.51
CA ASN A 205 32.88 -9.80 2.53
C ASN A 205 31.50 -10.09 1.94
N PHE A 206 31.24 -9.70 0.69
CA PHE A 206 29.94 -9.83 0.03
C PHE A 206 30.08 -10.37 -1.41
N PRO A 207 30.51 -11.64 -1.58
CA PRO A 207 30.81 -12.20 -2.90
C PRO A 207 29.59 -12.22 -3.83
N ASP A 208 28.41 -12.51 -3.27
CA ASP A 208 27.15 -12.68 -4.00
C ASP A 208 26.23 -11.46 -3.92
N VAL A 209 26.81 -10.26 -3.70
CA VAL A 209 26.02 -9.01 -3.67
C VAL A 209 26.45 -8.11 -4.80
N TRP A 210 25.46 -7.67 -5.57
CA TRP A 210 25.62 -6.61 -6.56
C TRP A 210 24.81 -5.40 -6.12
N ALA A 211 25.35 -4.23 -6.42
CA ALA A 211 24.76 -2.97 -6.05
C ALA A 211 24.74 -2.05 -7.26
N TYR A 212 23.61 -1.40 -7.47
CA TYR A 212 23.38 -0.50 -8.58
C TYR A 212 22.76 0.79 -8.06
N PHE A 213 23.19 1.92 -8.61
CA PHE A 213 22.60 3.21 -8.35
C PHE A 213 21.82 3.64 -9.58
N PHE A 214 20.54 3.93 -9.41
CA PHE A 214 19.66 4.39 -10.48
C PHE A 214 19.26 5.83 -10.24
N ARG A 215 19.23 6.65 -11.29
CA ARG A 215 18.65 7.99 -11.24
C ARG A 215 17.61 8.20 -12.32
N VAL A 216 16.67 9.06 -11.98
CA VAL A 216 15.46 9.36 -12.72
C VAL A 216 15.21 10.84 -12.64
N SER A 217 15.11 11.51 -13.78
CA SER A 217 14.39 12.76 -13.86
C SER A 217 13.26 12.67 -14.86
N VAL A 218 12.10 13.22 -14.49
CA VAL A 218 10.93 13.32 -15.34
C VAL A 218 10.49 14.77 -15.31
N ARG A 219 10.54 15.42 -16.48
CA ARG A 219 10.16 16.80 -16.67
C ARG A 219 8.85 16.88 -17.42
N ARG A 220 7.88 17.57 -16.82
CA ARG A 220 6.62 17.83 -17.49
C ARG A 220 6.78 18.99 -18.48
N PRO A 221 6.32 18.86 -19.75
CA PRO A 221 6.31 19.97 -20.69
C PRO A 221 5.59 21.19 -20.11
N SER A 222 6.05 22.40 -20.48
CA SER A 222 5.43 23.66 -20.04
C SER A 222 4.06 23.92 -20.69
N GLN A 223 3.65 23.10 -21.65
CA GLN A 223 2.34 23.13 -22.27
C GLN A 223 1.56 21.89 -21.82
N GLY A 224 0.54 22.08 -21.00
CA GLY A 224 -0.32 21.04 -20.45
C GLY A 224 -1.15 21.60 -19.30
N GLU A 225 -2.45 21.30 -19.29
CA GLU A 225 -3.36 21.72 -18.21
C GLU A 225 -3.46 20.65 -17.12
N GLY A 226 -3.87 21.06 -15.91
CA GLY A 226 -4.13 20.16 -14.78
C GLY A 226 -2.87 19.75 -14.00
N GLU A 227 -3.05 19.25 -12.79
CA GLU A 227 -2.00 18.62 -11.96
C GLU A 227 -1.82 17.16 -12.40
N VAL A 228 -0.59 16.64 -12.42
CA VAL A 228 -0.34 15.20 -12.65
C VAL A 228 0.26 14.60 -11.39
N ARG A 229 -0.35 13.52 -10.88
CA ARG A 229 0.04 12.82 -9.66
C ARG A 229 0.69 11.48 -9.98
N SER A 230 1.69 11.10 -9.21
CA SER A 230 2.26 9.75 -9.29
C SER A 230 1.44 8.75 -8.49
N ARG A 231 1.21 7.57 -9.06
CA ARG A 231 0.42 6.49 -8.43
C ARG A 231 1.23 5.24 -8.15
N ALA A 232 2.06 4.83 -9.11
CA ALA A 232 2.89 3.65 -8.96
C ALA A 232 4.16 3.72 -9.82
N ARG A 233 5.08 2.81 -9.56
CA ARG A 233 6.28 2.53 -10.36
C ARG A 233 6.36 1.05 -10.65
N PHE A 234 6.80 0.69 -11.86
CA PHE A 234 7.11 -0.71 -12.18
C PHE A 234 8.57 -0.88 -12.53
N TYR A 235 9.03 -2.12 -12.39
CA TYR A 235 10.37 -2.56 -12.70
C TYR A 235 10.30 -3.93 -13.34
N VAL A 236 11.12 -4.15 -14.37
CA VAL A 236 11.36 -5.46 -14.97
C VAL A 236 12.87 -5.65 -15.05
N LEU A 237 13.40 -6.60 -14.29
CA LEU A 237 14.85 -6.84 -14.20
C LEU A 237 15.19 -8.18 -14.84
N ARG A 238 16.25 -8.22 -15.66
CA ARG A 238 16.82 -9.47 -16.18
C ARG A 238 18.16 -9.76 -15.52
N GLY A 239 18.26 -10.87 -14.82
CA GLY A 239 19.53 -11.38 -14.28
C GLY A 239 20.43 -11.94 -15.38
N GLN A 240 21.73 -11.99 -15.14
CA GLN A 240 22.71 -12.65 -16.02
C GLN A 240 22.42 -14.15 -16.19
N ASP A 241 21.70 -14.75 -15.25
CA ASP A 241 21.19 -16.13 -15.32
C ASP A 241 19.98 -16.29 -16.26
N GLY A 242 19.53 -15.21 -16.89
CA GLY A 242 18.41 -15.18 -17.84
C GLY A 242 17.03 -15.06 -17.19
N LYS A 243 16.93 -15.08 -15.84
CA LYS A 243 15.65 -14.93 -15.16
C LYS A 243 15.14 -13.49 -15.25
N VAL A 244 13.82 -13.34 -15.33
CA VAL A 244 13.13 -12.05 -15.43
C VAL A 244 12.24 -11.82 -14.22
N PHE A 245 12.36 -10.64 -13.62
CA PHE A 245 11.73 -10.28 -12.34
C PHE A 245 10.92 -8.99 -12.49
N PRO A 246 9.60 -9.09 -12.75
CA PRO A 246 8.71 -7.95 -12.72
C PRO A 246 8.21 -7.66 -11.30
N PHE A 247 8.10 -6.38 -10.95
CA PHE A 247 7.39 -5.96 -9.74
C PHE A 247 6.91 -4.51 -9.87
N THR A 248 5.87 -4.19 -9.11
CA THR A 248 5.28 -2.85 -9.05
C THR A 248 5.24 -2.37 -7.61
N ARG A 249 5.37 -1.06 -7.42
CA ARG A 249 5.31 -0.41 -6.11
C ARG A 249 4.39 0.81 -6.17
N PRO A 250 3.40 0.92 -5.27
CA PRO A 250 2.69 2.17 -5.02
C PRO A 250 3.63 3.33 -4.73
N THR A 251 3.21 4.52 -5.11
CA THR A 251 3.89 5.77 -4.77
C THR A 251 3.11 6.44 -3.63
N ILE A 252 3.60 6.28 -2.41
CA ILE A 252 2.92 6.71 -1.17
C ILE A 252 3.79 7.63 -0.33
N GLY A 253 3.15 8.44 0.53
CA GLY A 253 3.83 9.33 1.48
C GLY A 253 4.81 10.28 0.79
N GLU A 254 6.03 10.39 1.34
CA GLU A 254 7.08 11.25 0.80
C GLU A 254 7.47 10.90 -0.64
N SER A 255 7.26 9.65 -1.10
CA SER A 255 7.53 9.32 -2.50
C SER A 255 6.47 9.84 -3.47
N SER A 256 5.28 10.19 -2.97
CA SER A 256 4.19 10.78 -3.75
C SER A 256 4.53 12.21 -4.11
N PHE A 257 4.23 12.56 -5.36
CA PHE A 257 4.47 13.89 -5.88
C PHE A 257 3.42 14.26 -6.91
N SER A 258 3.27 15.56 -7.07
CA SER A 258 2.49 16.20 -8.11
C SER A 258 3.42 17.03 -9.00
N LEU A 259 3.23 16.98 -10.30
CA LEU A 259 3.94 17.81 -11.27
C LEU A 259 2.99 18.82 -11.90
N ASN A 260 3.32 20.11 -11.79
CA ASN A 260 2.71 21.16 -12.61
C ASN A 260 3.45 21.27 -13.95
N ALA A 261 2.87 22.03 -14.88
CA ALA A 261 3.50 22.30 -16.17
C ALA A 261 4.89 22.96 -15.98
N GLY A 262 5.93 22.33 -16.54
CA GLY A 262 7.31 22.80 -16.43
C GLY A 262 8.11 22.27 -15.24
N ASP A 263 7.45 21.63 -14.26
CA ASP A 263 8.12 21.02 -13.10
C ASP A 263 8.96 19.80 -13.50
N GLU A 264 9.96 19.50 -12.67
CA GLU A 264 10.83 18.33 -12.82
C GLU A 264 10.83 17.52 -11.52
N TYR A 265 10.52 16.23 -11.64
CA TYR A 265 10.65 15.26 -10.57
C TYR A 265 12.00 14.56 -10.67
N LYS A 266 12.75 14.50 -9.56
CA LYS A 266 14.06 13.84 -9.48
C LYS A 266 14.07 12.79 -8.39
N PHE A 267 14.26 11.53 -8.77
CA PHE A 267 14.34 10.39 -7.85
C PHE A 267 15.57 9.53 -8.13
N CYS A 268 16.22 9.05 -7.07
CA CYS A 268 17.29 8.05 -7.20
C CYS A 268 17.16 6.96 -6.14
N TRP A 269 17.75 5.80 -6.38
CA TRP A 269 17.81 4.74 -5.39
C TRP A 269 18.99 3.80 -5.61
N CYS A 270 19.38 3.15 -4.52
CA CYS A 270 20.29 2.02 -4.53
C CYS A 270 19.49 0.71 -4.59
N LEU A 271 19.85 -0.16 -5.53
CA LEU A 271 19.30 -1.51 -5.69
C LEU A 271 20.37 -2.54 -5.32
N LEU A 272 20.07 -3.40 -4.35
CA LEU A 272 20.88 -4.55 -3.97
C LEU A 272 20.27 -5.83 -4.52
N THR A 273 21.09 -6.66 -5.15
CA THR A 273 20.68 -7.91 -5.79
C THR A 273 21.60 -9.05 -5.40
N GLY A 274 21.04 -10.27 -5.33
CA GLY A 274 21.79 -11.52 -5.16
C GLY A 274 22.29 -12.12 -6.48
N ARG A 275 22.13 -11.39 -7.60
CA ARG A 275 22.57 -11.78 -8.95
C ARG A 275 23.02 -10.53 -9.71
N GLU A 276 23.92 -10.71 -10.66
CA GLU A 276 24.28 -9.64 -11.61
C GLU A 276 23.10 -9.34 -12.54
N LEU A 277 22.78 -8.07 -12.74
CA LEU A 277 21.73 -7.62 -13.67
C LEU A 277 22.31 -7.35 -15.06
N GLN A 278 21.68 -7.94 -16.07
CA GLN A 278 22.03 -7.73 -17.47
C GLN A 278 21.21 -6.60 -18.10
N ARG A 279 19.90 -6.58 -17.86
CA ARG A 279 18.98 -5.56 -18.38
C ARG A 279 18.03 -5.10 -17.28
N ALA A 280 17.58 -3.86 -17.38
CA ALA A 280 16.53 -3.33 -16.53
C ALA A 280 15.61 -2.42 -17.34
N ALA A 281 14.29 -2.57 -17.16
CA ALA A 281 13.29 -1.61 -17.60
C ALA A 281 12.51 -1.14 -16.38
N ALA A 282 11.99 0.07 -16.45
CA ALA A 282 11.15 0.63 -15.41
C ALA A 282 10.18 1.65 -16.02
N GLY A 283 9.30 2.18 -15.18
CA GLY A 283 8.43 3.28 -15.56
C GLY A 283 7.50 3.66 -14.43
N MET A 284 6.61 4.61 -14.71
CA MET A 284 5.73 5.23 -13.72
C MET A 284 4.31 5.28 -14.23
N LEU A 285 3.34 5.07 -13.33
CA LEU A 285 1.94 5.34 -13.56
C LEU A 285 1.61 6.74 -13.05
N LEU A 286 1.10 7.57 -13.94
CA LEU A 286 0.71 8.94 -13.69
C LEU A 286 -0.80 9.10 -13.84
N GLU A 287 -1.39 9.88 -12.95
CA GLU A 287 -2.80 10.28 -12.92
C GLU A 287 -2.89 11.76 -13.23
N GLY A 288 -3.49 12.13 -14.36
CA GLY A 288 -3.93 13.48 -14.67
C GLY A 288 -5.43 13.65 -14.49
N SER A 289 -5.95 14.82 -14.86
CA SER A 289 -7.39 15.03 -14.99
C SER A 289 -7.72 15.61 -16.36
N ALA A 290 -8.68 14.98 -17.05
CA ALA A 290 -9.28 15.46 -18.28
C ALA A 290 -10.79 15.54 -18.07
N ASP A 291 -11.40 16.71 -18.31
CA ASP A 291 -12.84 16.95 -18.16
C ASP A 291 -13.43 16.56 -16.79
N GLY A 292 -12.63 16.67 -15.73
CA GLY A 292 -13.04 16.33 -14.35
C GLY A 292 -13.09 14.83 -14.06
N GLN A 293 -12.61 13.98 -14.97
CA GLN A 293 -12.39 12.55 -14.74
C GLN A 293 -10.88 12.27 -14.60
N PRO A 294 -10.49 11.25 -13.83
CA PRO A 294 -9.10 10.81 -13.76
C PRO A 294 -8.68 10.17 -15.09
N GLU A 295 -7.50 10.54 -15.58
CA GLU A 295 -6.89 9.93 -16.76
C GLU A 295 -5.53 9.33 -16.37
N PHE A 296 -5.32 8.05 -16.69
CA PHE A 296 -4.11 7.34 -16.33
C PHE A 296 -3.24 7.07 -17.55
N HIS A 297 -1.95 7.35 -17.43
CA HIS A 297 -0.96 7.04 -18.45
C HIS A 297 0.31 6.49 -17.83
N SER A 298 0.97 5.60 -18.55
CA SER A 298 2.27 5.05 -18.16
C SER A 298 3.38 5.80 -18.89
N GLU A 299 4.32 6.35 -18.13
CA GLU A 299 5.60 6.83 -18.67
C GLU A 299 6.62 5.69 -18.61
N GLU A 300 7.13 5.33 -19.77
CA GLU A 300 8.06 4.23 -19.98
C GLU A 300 9.45 4.75 -20.30
N LEU A 301 10.44 3.91 -20.06
CA LEU A 301 11.83 4.32 -20.10
C LEU A 301 12.63 3.44 -21.04
N PRO A 302 13.77 3.95 -21.52
CA PRO A 302 14.71 3.11 -22.23
C PRO A 302 15.15 1.93 -21.38
N VAL A 303 15.36 0.80 -22.04
CA VAL A 303 16.02 -0.34 -21.42
C VAL A 303 17.45 0.06 -21.04
N LEU A 304 17.76 -0.15 -19.78
CA LEU A 304 19.06 0.08 -19.18
C LEU A 304 19.89 -1.21 -19.20
N PHE A 305 21.22 -1.05 -19.15
CA PHE A 305 22.18 -2.14 -19.22
C PHE A 305 23.12 -2.14 -17.99
N PRO A 306 22.65 -2.59 -16.81
CA PRO A 306 23.42 -2.49 -15.57
C PRO A 306 24.78 -3.19 -15.60
N MET A 307 24.92 -4.29 -16.35
CA MET A 307 26.18 -5.02 -16.51
C MET A 307 27.26 -4.17 -17.22
N GLY A 308 26.85 -3.33 -18.17
CA GLY A 308 27.75 -2.43 -18.90
C GLY A 308 27.79 -1.01 -18.33
N ALA A 309 27.18 -0.79 -17.17
CA ALA A 309 27.10 0.52 -16.55
C ALA A 309 28.47 0.99 -16.01
N PRO A 310 28.74 2.31 -15.99
CA PRO A 310 29.93 2.86 -15.35
C PRO A 310 30.02 2.43 -13.88
N GLU A 311 31.22 2.05 -13.45
CA GLU A 311 31.47 1.60 -12.08
C GLU A 311 31.90 2.78 -11.20
N ILE A 312 31.30 2.91 -10.01
CA ILE A 312 31.51 4.03 -9.07
C ILE A 312 31.78 3.51 -7.65
N ASP A 313 32.54 4.26 -6.87
CA ASP A 313 32.70 3.97 -5.44
C ASP A 313 31.41 4.32 -4.66
N PRO A 314 31.13 3.67 -3.51
CA PRO A 314 29.93 3.94 -2.71
C PRO A 314 29.76 5.42 -2.30
N SER A 315 30.88 6.14 -2.08
CA SER A 315 30.85 7.58 -1.78
C SER A 315 30.45 8.44 -2.98
N GLU A 316 30.79 8.03 -4.20
CA GLU A 316 30.36 8.71 -5.42
C GLU A 316 28.87 8.57 -5.66
N ALA A 317 28.27 7.42 -5.30
CA ALA A 317 26.82 7.22 -5.39
C ALA A 317 26.06 8.24 -4.54
N ALA A 318 26.56 8.56 -3.34
CA ALA A 318 25.98 9.60 -2.49
C ALA A 318 26.03 10.97 -3.17
N THR A 319 27.20 11.36 -3.70
CA THR A 319 27.39 12.63 -4.43
C THR A 319 26.52 12.71 -5.69
N LEU A 320 26.36 11.61 -6.42
CA LEU A 320 25.51 11.57 -7.62
C LEU A 320 24.02 11.72 -7.28
N GLY A 321 23.63 11.39 -6.05
CA GLY A 321 22.30 11.63 -5.52
C GLY A 321 22.06 13.08 -5.09
N ASP A 322 23.09 13.92 -5.00
CA ASP A 322 22.92 15.32 -4.61
C ASP A 322 22.04 16.07 -5.63
N GLY A 323 21.04 16.77 -5.11
CA GLY A 323 20.05 17.48 -5.92
C GLY A 323 18.88 16.63 -6.43
N TYR A 324 18.84 15.34 -6.08
CA TYR A 324 17.64 14.51 -6.24
C TYR A 324 16.73 14.67 -5.04
N THR A 325 15.45 14.88 -5.30
CA THR A 325 14.45 15.19 -4.26
C THR A 325 14.18 14.00 -3.36
N PHE A 326 14.31 12.79 -3.91
CA PHE A 326 13.95 11.56 -3.22
C PHE A 326 15.03 10.51 -3.40
N THR A 327 15.39 9.85 -2.29
CA THR A 327 16.38 8.78 -2.24
C THR A 327 15.74 7.51 -1.68
N GLY A 328 15.93 6.38 -2.37
CA GLY A 328 15.38 5.09 -1.98
C GLY A 328 16.44 4.02 -1.79
N HIS A 329 16.07 2.95 -1.08
CA HIS A 329 16.85 1.71 -1.02
C HIS A 329 15.92 0.53 -1.32
N LEU A 330 16.35 -0.34 -2.23
CA LEU A 330 15.63 -1.54 -2.59
C LEU A 330 16.56 -2.74 -2.46
N ASP A 331 16.23 -3.64 -1.53
CA ASP A 331 16.98 -4.87 -1.32
C ASP A 331 16.16 -6.06 -1.82
N LEU A 332 16.57 -6.64 -2.94
CA LEU A 332 15.90 -7.80 -3.54
C LEU A 332 16.52 -9.14 -3.09
N ARG A 333 17.59 -9.13 -2.27
CA ARG A 333 18.24 -10.37 -1.83
C ARG A 333 17.35 -11.25 -0.97
N ALA A 334 16.42 -10.64 -0.23
CA ALA A 334 15.47 -11.35 0.62
C ALA A 334 14.18 -11.76 -0.12
N VAL A 335 14.03 -11.40 -1.41
CA VAL A 335 12.81 -11.68 -2.18
C VAL A 335 12.87 -13.10 -2.72
N ALA A 336 11.92 -13.95 -2.31
CA ALA A 336 11.85 -15.33 -2.75
C ALA A 336 11.79 -15.43 -4.28
N GLY A 337 12.73 -16.18 -4.87
CA GLY A 337 12.83 -16.36 -6.31
C GLY A 337 13.82 -15.43 -7.00
N PHE A 338 14.19 -14.32 -6.37
CA PHE A 338 15.29 -13.45 -6.81
C PHE A 338 16.66 -14.03 -6.45
#